data_AF-A0A8S3R489-F1
#
_entry.id   AF-A0A8S3R489-F1
#
_cell.length_a   1.000
_cell.length_b   1.000
_cell.length_c   1.000
_cell.angle_alpha   90.00
_cell.angle_beta   90.00
_cell.angle_gamma   90.00
#
_symmetry.space_group_name_H-M   'P 1'
#
loop_
_entity.id
_entity.type
_entity.pdbx_description
1 polymer ?
#
loop_
_entity_poly.entity_id
_entity_poly.type
_entity_poly.pdbx_seq_one_letter_code
_entity_poly.pdbx_strand_id
1 'polypeptide(L)'
;MECFYFKACQANLKADIVFALDSSRSVGFSNFKKQIDFVKDFVNRFSIGSTRTQISVVTFSDTVNNEFSLNEYQNKHRLINAINNIPYRLGATNTHLALEFVTQNSFLSANGGRSNIKRIVIILTDGKSQIPDQTKKAAEQLHFVRSTSNFGRNWLWDRHTRTNRNRK
;
A
#
# COMPACT_ATOMS: atom_id res chain seq x y z
N MET A 1 19.50 31.78 -10.85
CA MET A 1 18.72 30.54 -11.09
C MET A 1 19.29 29.49 -10.16
N GLU A 2 18.77 29.41 -8.94
CA GLU A 2 19.21 28.40 -7.99
C GLU A 2 18.24 27.22 -8.03
N CYS A 3 18.74 26.08 -8.50
CA CYS A 3 18.07 24.80 -8.32
C CYS A 3 17.99 24.52 -6.82
N PHE A 4 16.78 24.45 -6.28
CA PHE A 4 16.54 23.88 -4.96
C PHE A 4 17.04 22.43 -4.96
N TYR A 5 18.22 22.24 -4.39
CA TYR A 5 18.78 20.97 -4.00
C TYR A 5 17.74 20.28 -3.11
N PHE A 6 17.04 19.27 -3.61
CA PHE A 6 16.33 18.33 -2.75
C PHE A 6 17.40 17.60 -1.94
N LYS A 7 17.73 18.14 -0.76
CA LYS A 7 18.51 17.44 0.25
C LYS A 7 17.74 16.14 0.50
N ALA A 8 18.30 15.02 0.04
CA ALA A 8 17.77 13.70 0.28
C ALA A 8 17.75 13.48 1.80
N CYS A 9 16.61 13.77 2.44
CA CYS A 9 16.36 13.27 3.77
C CYS A 9 16.16 11.76 3.58
N GLN A 10 17.23 10.98 3.74
CA GLN A 10 17.08 9.55 3.96
C GLN A 10 16.19 9.42 5.19
N ALA A 11 14.92 9.07 4.97
CA ALA A 11 13.97 9.03 6.04
C ALA A 11 14.36 7.86 6.96
N ASN A 12 14.87 8.20 8.15
CA ASN A 12 15.09 7.24 9.25
C ASN A 12 13.77 6.86 9.91
N LEU A 13 12.74 6.62 9.09
CA LEU A 13 11.47 6.12 9.53
C LEU A 13 11.65 4.68 10.00
N LYS A 14 11.09 4.38 11.17
CA LYS A 14 10.87 3.01 11.63
C LYS A 14 9.40 2.69 11.39
N ALA A 15 9.13 1.94 10.33
CA ALA A 15 7.79 1.54 9.95
C ALA A 15 7.80 0.14 9.32
N ASP A 16 6.69 -0.57 9.46
CA ASP A 16 6.33 -1.74 8.67
C ASP A 16 5.36 -1.28 7.59
N ILE A 17 5.75 -1.41 6.33
CA ILE A 17 5.00 -0.89 5.19
C ILE A 17 4.63 -2.04 4.26
N VAL A 18 3.35 -2.17 3.95
CA VAL A 18 2.83 -3.16 3.01
C VAL A 18 2.30 -2.42 1.79
N PHE A 19 2.84 -2.72 0.61
CA PHE A 19 2.28 -2.28 -0.66
C PHE A 19 1.33 -3.34 -1.20
N ALA A 20 0.09 -2.97 -1.48
CA ALA A 20 -0.86 -3.77 -2.21
C ALA A 20 -0.99 -3.24 -3.64
N LEU A 21 -0.50 -4.01 -4.60
CA LEU A 21 -0.40 -3.63 -6.00
C LEU A 21 -1.49 -4.30 -6.83
N ASP A 22 -2.30 -3.49 -7.49
CA ASP A 22 -3.33 -3.98 -8.40
C ASP A 22 -2.69 -4.47 -9.71
N SER A 23 -2.81 -5.77 -9.95
CA SER A 23 -2.32 -6.46 -11.14
C SER A 23 -3.44 -6.82 -12.13
N SER A 24 -4.65 -6.31 -11.89
CA SER A 24 -5.82 -6.60 -12.72
C SER A 24 -5.65 -6.18 -14.19
N ARG A 25 -6.53 -6.71 -15.03
CA ARG A 25 -6.54 -6.40 -16.47
C ARG A 25 -6.82 -4.92 -16.74
N SER A 26 -7.64 -4.25 -15.93
CA SER A 26 -7.98 -2.83 -16.12
C SER A 26 -6.74 -1.95 -16.01
N VAL A 27 -5.85 -2.25 -15.05
CA VAL A 27 -4.59 -1.53 -14.84
C VAL A 27 -3.74 -1.55 -16.11
N GLY A 28 -3.61 -2.73 -16.73
CA GLY A 28 -2.73 -2.95 -17.87
C GLY A 28 -1.24 -2.95 -17.49
N PHE A 29 -0.43 -3.65 -18.28
CA PHE A 29 1.01 -3.83 -18.01
C PHE A 29 1.77 -2.51 -17.83
N SER A 30 1.44 -1.48 -18.62
CA SER A 30 2.11 -0.18 -18.54
C SER A 30 1.92 0.51 -17.19
N ASN A 31 0.69 0.51 -16.63
CA ASN A 31 0.46 1.13 -15.33
C ASN A 31 0.96 0.23 -14.19
N PHE A 32 0.92 -1.09 -14.34
CA PHE A 32 1.54 -1.99 -13.38
C PHE A 32 3.05 -1.71 -13.26
N LYS A 33 3.74 -1.50 -14.38
CA LYS A 33 5.16 -1.07 -14.36
C LYS A 33 5.37 0.24 -13.61
N LYS A 34 4.46 1.22 -13.74
CA LYS A 34 4.53 2.47 -12.96
C LYS A 34 4.34 2.23 -11.46
N GLN A 35 3.50 1.27 -11.06
CA GLN A 35 3.38 0.88 -9.65
C GLN A 35 4.70 0.29 -9.13
N ILE A 36 5.33 -0.62 -9.89
CA ILE A 36 6.64 -1.20 -9.57
C ILE A 36 7.70 -0.10 -9.42
N ASP A 37 7.77 0.83 -10.37
CA ASP A 37 8.73 1.94 -10.32
C ASP A 37 8.48 2.88 -9.13
N PHE A 38 7.21 3.15 -8.78
CA PHE A 38 6.86 3.90 -7.58
C PHE A 38 7.37 3.23 -6.30
N VAL A 39 7.20 1.90 -6.16
CA VAL A 39 7.69 1.17 -4.98
C VAL A 39 9.22 1.23 -4.91
N LYS A 40 9.92 1.13 -6.04
CA LYS A 40 11.39 1.25 -6.09
C LYS A 40 11.87 2.64 -5.69
N ASP A 41 11.25 3.68 -6.22
CA ASP A 41 11.56 5.07 -5.88
C ASP A 41 11.29 5.36 -4.41
N PHE A 42 10.24 4.76 -3.85
CA PHE A 42 9.98 4.78 -2.42
C PHE A 42 11.15 4.11 -1.67
N VAL A 43 11.45 2.85 -1.95
CA VAL A 43 12.53 2.07 -1.29
C VAL A 43 13.88 2.80 -1.32
N ASN A 44 14.20 3.48 -2.43
CA ASN A 44 15.44 4.24 -2.57
C ASN A 44 15.58 5.37 -1.53
N ARG A 45 14.47 5.98 -1.10
CA ARG A 45 14.45 7.11 -0.15
C ARG A 45 14.50 6.70 1.32
N PHE A 46 14.29 5.42 1.64
CA PHE A 46 14.24 4.94 3.02
C PHE A 46 15.45 4.08 3.40
N SER A 47 15.75 4.05 4.70
CA SER A 47 16.72 3.11 5.28
C SER A 47 16.04 1.78 5.56
N ILE A 48 16.40 0.73 4.80
CA ILE A 48 15.81 -0.61 4.90
C ILE A 48 16.54 -1.47 5.94
N GLY A 49 15.79 -2.24 6.72
CA GLY A 49 16.34 -3.26 7.62
C GLY A 49 15.46 -3.55 8.84
N SER A 50 15.85 -4.57 9.60
CA SER A 50 15.03 -5.16 10.67
C SER A 50 14.76 -4.21 11.85
N THR A 51 15.68 -3.26 12.08
CA THR A 51 15.56 -2.19 13.08
C THR A 51 15.14 -0.84 12.48
N ARG A 52 14.87 -0.81 11.16
CA ARG A 52 14.55 0.39 10.36
C ARG A 52 13.22 0.20 9.63
N THR A 53 13.07 0.67 8.39
CA THR A 53 11.88 0.40 7.57
C THR A 53 11.92 -1.04 7.04
N GLN A 54 10.82 -1.77 7.22
CA GLN A 54 10.59 -3.07 6.57
C GLN A 54 9.48 -2.92 5.53
N ILE A 55 9.60 -3.62 4.40
CA ILE A 55 8.68 -3.52 3.28
C ILE A 55 8.23 -4.92 2.87
N SER A 56 6.93 -5.07 2.69
CA SER A 56 6.27 -6.23 2.08
C SER A 56 5.50 -5.78 0.85
N VAL A 57 5.40 -6.64 -0.15
CA VAL A 57 4.57 -6.41 -1.33
C VAL A 57 3.60 -7.57 -1.50
N VAL A 58 2.34 -7.24 -1.68
CA VAL A 58 1.29 -8.15 -2.14
C VAL A 58 0.78 -7.65 -3.47
N THR A 59 0.49 -8.55 -4.40
CA THR A 59 -0.27 -8.21 -5.60
C THR A 59 -1.69 -8.76 -5.48
N PHE A 60 -2.65 -8.13 -6.14
CA PHE A 60 -4.01 -8.65 -6.21
C PHE A 60 -4.60 -8.51 -7.61
N SER A 61 -5.45 -9.47 -7.96
CA SER A 61 -6.35 -9.40 -9.11
C SER A 61 -7.60 -10.24 -8.81
N ASP A 62 -7.69 -11.45 -9.37
CA ASP A 62 -8.69 -12.44 -8.97
C ASP A 62 -8.41 -12.97 -7.56
N THR A 63 -7.13 -13.18 -7.26
CA THR A 63 -6.59 -13.66 -5.98
C THR A 63 -5.54 -12.70 -5.44
N VAL A 64 -5.15 -12.88 -4.18
CA VAL A 64 -4.02 -12.17 -3.56
C VAL A 64 -2.79 -13.06 -3.60
N ASN A 65 -1.66 -12.49 -4.00
CA ASN A 65 -0.36 -13.14 -3.94
C ASN A 65 0.54 -12.36 -2.98
N ASN A 66 1.09 -13.05 -1.99
CA ASN A 66 2.16 -12.50 -1.17
C ASN A 66 3.47 -12.63 -1.94
N GLU A 67 3.98 -11.54 -2.50
CA GLU A 67 5.25 -11.60 -3.23
C GLU A 67 6.41 -11.77 -2.26
N PHE A 68 6.35 -11.08 -1.11
CA PHE A 68 7.28 -11.27 0.00
C PHE A 68 6.82 -10.59 1.29
N SER A 69 7.23 -11.18 2.42
CA SER A 69 6.91 -10.71 3.78
C SER A 69 7.90 -9.65 4.31
N LEU A 70 7.54 -8.94 5.38
CA LEU A 70 8.32 -7.81 5.94
C LEU A 70 9.73 -8.24 6.39
N ASN A 71 9.88 -9.47 6.85
CA ASN A 71 11.14 -10.03 7.33
C ASN A 71 12.04 -10.58 6.22
N GLU A 72 11.58 -10.67 4.97
CA GLU A 72 12.30 -11.41 3.91
C GLU A 72 13.51 -10.65 3.35
N TYR A 73 13.38 -9.33 3.13
CA TYR A 73 14.44 -8.52 2.52
C TYR A 73 14.89 -7.36 3.42
N GLN A 74 15.98 -7.59 4.16
CA GLN A 74 16.61 -6.57 5.03
C GLN A 74 17.70 -5.76 4.32
N ASN A 75 18.02 -6.12 3.08
CA ASN A 75 19.01 -5.43 2.25
C ASN A 75 18.31 -4.71 1.09
N LYS A 76 18.56 -3.41 0.94
CA LYS A 76 17.93 -2.56 -0.07
C LYS A 76 18.12 -3.10 -1.50
N HIS A 77 19.32 -3.55 -1.86
CA HIS A 77 19.61 -4.07 -3.19
C HIS A 77 18.82 -5.35 -3.48
N ARG A 78 18.78 -6.29 -2.51
CA ARG A 78 17.97 -7.52 -2.64
C ARG A 78 16.48 -7.21 -2.73
N LEU A 79 15.99 -6.26 -1.93
CA LEU A 79 14.59 -5.81 -1.97
C LEU A 79 14.22 -5.23 -3.35
N ILE A 80 15.06 -4.35 -3.91
CA ILE A 80 14.84 -3.78 -5.24
C ILE A 80 14.82 -4.87 -6.32
N ASN A 81 15.72 -5.85 -6.22
CA ASN A 81 15.73 -6.98 -7.14
C ASN A 81 14.47 -7.85 -7.01
N ALA A 82 13.96 -8.09 -5.80
CA ALA A 82 12.70 -8.79 -5.60
C ALA A 82 11.53 -8.01 -6.25
N ILE A 83 11.46 -6.69 -6.03
CA ILE A 83 10.43 -5.82 -6.62
C ILE A 83 10.46 -5.85 -8.15
N ASN A 84 11.63 -5.81 -8.78
CA ASN A 84 11.77 -5.88 -10.24
C ASN A 84 11.24 -7.20 -10.84
N ASN A 85 11.20 -8.27 -10.05
CA ASN A 85 10.81 -9.61 -10.51
C ASN A 85 9.34 -9.95 -10.21
N ILE A 86 8.56 -9.03 -9.64
CA ILE A 86 7.14 -9.25 -9.39
C ILE A 86 6.40 -9.35 -10.73
N PRO A 87 5.70 -10.46 -11.01
CA PRO A 87 5.03 -10.65 -12.28
C PRO A 87 3.67 -9.93 -12.32
N TYR A 88 3.31 -9.45 -13.51
CA TYR A 88 1.98 -8.92 -13.77
C TYR A 88 0.97 -10.06 -13.96
N ARG A 89 -0.05 -10.14 -13.09
CA ARG A 89 -1.05 -11.22 -13.09
C ARG A 89 -2.43 -10.68 -13.46
N LEU A 90 -2.77 -10.78 -14.75
CA LEU A 90 -4.09 -10.45 -15.28
C LEU A 90 -5.23 -11.08 -14.44
N GLY A 91 -6.35 -10.37 -14.33
CA GLY A 91 -7.53 -10.83 -13.60
C GLY A 91 -8.53 -9.71 -13.35
N ALA A 92 -9.56 -9.96 -12.54
CA ALA A 92 -10.48 -8.95 -12.02
C ALA A 92 -9.82 -8.06 -10.96
N THR A 93 -10.57 -7.10 -10.41
CA THR A 93 -10.09 -6.09 -9.46
C THR A 93 -10.71 -6.31 -8.07
N ASN A 94 -10.26 -7.34 -7.34
CA ASN A 94 -10.79 -7.69 -6.02
C ASN A 94 -10.02 -7.00 -4.87
N THR A 95 -10.21 -5.68 -4.72
CA THR A 95 -9.47 -4.86 -3.73
C THR A 95 -9.75 -5.28 -2.28
N HIS A 96 -10.96 -5.77 -1.99
CA HIS A 96 -11.35 -6.24 -0.65
C HIS A 96 -10.48 -7.41 -0.17
N LEU A 97 -10.14 -8.36 -1.05
CA LEU A 97 -9.28 -9.49 -0.69
C LEU A 97 -7.89 -9.03 -0.27
N ALA A 98 -7.33 -8.02 -0.96
CA ALA A 98 -6.04 -7.45 -0.62
C ALA A 98 -6.06 -6.83 0.79
N LEU A 99 -7.10 -6.06 1.11
CA LEU A 99 -7.29 -5.44 2.42
C LEU A 99 -7.42 -6.47 3.55
N GLU A 100 -8.22 -7.52 3.32
CA GLU A 100 -8.40 -8.63 4.26
C GLU A 100 -7.08 -9.38 4.48
N PHE A 101 -6.38 -9.74 3.39
CA PHE A 101 -5.10 -10.43 3.46
C PHE A 101 -4.06 -9.62 4.25
N VAL A 102 -3.92 -8.33 3.96
CA VAL A 102 -2.95 -7.45 4.63
C VAL A 102 -3.26 -7.34 6.12
N THR A 103 -4.53 -7.20 6.48
CA THR A 103 -4.97 -7.09 7.88
C THR A 103 -4.70 -8.37 8.67
N GLN A 104 -4.97 -9.54 8.06
CA GLN A 104 -4.90 -10.82 8.74
C GLN A 104 -3.51 -11.47 8.72
N ASN A 105 -2.68 -11.17 7.70
CA ASN A 105 -1.45 -11.92 7.45
C ASN A 105 -0.19 -11.06 7.46
N SER A 106 -0.18 -9.92 6.75
CA SER A 106 1.08 -9.21 6.45
C SER A 106 1.77 -8.63 7.69
N PHE A 107 1.02 -8.27 8.74
CA PHE A 107 1.58 -7.72 9.99
C PHE A 107 1.71 -8.74 11.13
N LEU A 108 1.54 -10.03 10.86
CA LEU A 108 1.82 -11.07 11.85
C LEU A 108 3.32 -11.10 12.20
N SER A 109 3.66 -11.41 13.45
CA SER A 109 5.06 -11.54 13.88
C SER A 109 5.83 -12.58 13.05
N ALA A 110 5.17 -13.67 12.65
CA ALA A 110 5.74 -14.68 11.76
C ALA A 110 6.16 -14.13 10.39
N ASN A 111 5.48 -13.08 9.91
CA ASN A 111 5.76 -12.38 8.66
C ASN A 111 6.60 -11.10 8.87
N GLY A 112 7.18 -10.91 10.06
CA GLY A 112 8.06 -9.78 10.37
C GLY A 112 7.37 -8.55 10.94
N GLY A 113 6.07 -8.61 11.24
CA GLY A 113 5.35 -7.52 11.87
C GLY A 113 5.85 -7.22 13.28
N ARG A 114 6.04 -5.94 13.59
CA ARG A 114 6.54 -5.46 14.90
C ARG A 114 5.41 -4.79 15.67
N SER A 115 5.23 -5.12 16.95
CA SER A 115 4.12 -4.63 17.78
C SER A 115 4.21 -3.13 18.11
N ASN A 116 5.43 -2.61 18.28
CA ASN A 116 5.67 -1.22 18.71
C ASN A 116 6.12 -0.29 17.56
N ILE A 117 5.83 -0.67 16.31
CA ILE A 117 6.25 0.06 15.12
C ILE A 117 5.03 0.51 14.32
N LYS A 118 5.12 1.67 13.67
CA LYS A 118 4.06 2.18 12.82
C LYS A 118 3.80 1.23 11.65
N ARG A 119 2.55 0.79 11.51
CA ARG A 119 2.07 -0.05 10.41
C ARG A 119 1.42 0.84 9.36
N ILE A 120 1.82 0.69 8.10
CA ILE A 120 1.34 1.50 6.99
C ILE A 120 0.96 0.56 5.86
N VAL A 121 -0.20 0.78 5.27
CA VAL A 121 -0.63 0.08 4.06
C VAL A 121 -0.80 1.11 2.95
N ILE A 122 -0.20 0.83 1.80
CA ILE A 122 -0.31 1.67 0.60
C ILE A 122 -0.91 0.80 -0.51
N ILE A 123 -2.05 1.22 -1.04
CA ILE A 123 -2.77 0.48 -2.09
C ILE A 123 -2.66 1.28 -3.37
N LEU A 124 -2.23 0.62 -4.44
CA LEU A 124 -2.13 1.19 -5.78
C LEU A 124 -3.09 0.46 -6.70
N THR A 125 -4.05 1.20 -7.29
CA THR A 125 -5.08 0.69 -8.20
C THR A 125 -5.41 1.76 -9.23
N ASP A 126 -5.90 1.36 -10.41
CA ASP A 126 -6.41 2.27 -11.43
C ASP A 126 -7.87 2.71 -11.18
N GLY A 127 -8.51 2.13 -10.16
CA GLY A 127 -9.82 2.52 -9.66
C GLY A 127 -10.97 1.66 -10.22
N LYS A 128 -12.04 1.59 -9.43
CA LYS A 128 -13.18 0.64 -9.50
C LYS A 128 -12.81 -0.79 -9.09
N SER A 129 -13.10 -1.10 -7.83
CA SER A 129 -13.16 -2.47 -7.31
C SER A 129 -14.46 -3.14 -7.76
N GLN A 130 -14.44 -4.47 -7.93
CA GLN A 130 -15.62 -5.20 -8.39
C GLN A 130 -16.70 -5.29 -7.30
N ILE A 131 -16.28 -5.15 -6.04
CA ILE A 131 -17.17 -5.15 -4.89
C ILE A 131 -16.89 -3.90 -4.02
N PRO A 132 -17.44 -2.73 -4.39
CA PRO A 132 -17.17 -1.47 -3.70
C PRO A 132 -17.55 -1.50 -2.21
N ASP A 133 -18.67 -2.12 -1.85
CA ASP A 133 -19.14 -2.18 -0.46
C ASP A 133 -18.21 -3.00 0.45
N GLN A 134 -17.70 -4.14 -0.04
CA GLN A 134 -16.70 -4.92 0.70
C GLN A 134 -15.37 -4.18 0.78
N THR A 135 -14.99 -3.47 -0.29
CA THR A 135 -13.77 -2.65 -0.29
C THR A 135 -13.86 -1.55 0.77
N LYS A 136 -15.02 -0.89 0.91
CA LYS A 136 -15.27 0.10 1.96
C LYS A 136 -15.18 -0.52 3.35
N LYS A 137 -15.86 -1.65 3.59
CA LYS A 137 -15.82 -2.36 4.88
C LYS A 137 -14.39 -2.77 5.26
N ALA A 138 -13.64 -3.35 4.34
CA ALA A 138 -12.27 -3.77 4.59
C ALA A 138 -11.34 -2.57 4.81
N ALA A 139 -11.56 -1.44 4.13
CA ALA A 139 -10.83 -0.19 4.37
C ALA A 139 -11.15 0.40 5.74
N GLU A 140 -12.41 0.36 6.18
CA GLU A 140 -12.83 0.79 7.53
C GLU A 140 -12.17 -0.05 8.63
N GLN A 141 -12.09 -1.38 8.43
CA GLN A 141 -11.34 -2.27 9.33
C GLN A 141 -9.86 -1.91 9.38
N LEU A 142 -9.28 -1.56 8.23
CA LEU A 142 -7.88 -1.15 8.14
C LEU A 142 -7.63 0.26 8.72
N HIS A 143 -8.60 1.18 8.63
CA HIS A 143 -8.53 2.53 9.20
C HIS A 143 -8.44 2.53 10.74
N PHE A 144 -8.79 1.42 11.41
CA PHE A 144 -8.51 1.21 12.82
C PHE A 144 -6.99 1.10 13.12
N VAL A 145 -6.15 1.02 12.08
CA VAL A 145 -4.68 1.07 12.11
C VAL A 145 -4.21 2.31 11.33
N ARG A 146 -4.07 3.45 12.03
CA ARG A 146 -3.76 4.80 11.48
C ARG A 146 -2.56 4.88 10.51
N SER A 147 -2.80 5.35 9.28
CA SER A 147 -2.37 6.69 8.77
C SER A 147 -2.69 6.80 7.26
N THR A 148 -3.60 7.69 6.87
CA THR A 148 -3.89 8.03 5.48
C THR A 148 -2.80 8.95 4.91
N SER A 149 -2.30 8.64 3.72
CA SER A 149 -1.59 9.60 2.86
C SER A 149 -2.33 9.69 1.53
N ASN A 150 -3.06 10.79 1.34
CA ASN A 150 -3.80 11.11 0.13
C ASN A 150 -2.84 11.42 -1.02
N PHE A 151 -2.89 10.63 -2.08
CA PHE A 151 -2.46 11.08 -3.40
C PHE A 151 -3.72 11.38 -4.24
N GLY A 152 -4.07 12.65 -4.32
CA GLY A 152 -4.80 13.22 -5.46
C GLY A 152 -6.28 12.87 -5.65
N ARG A 153 -7.11 13.84 -5.22
CA ARG A 153 -8.36 14.35 -5.83
C ARG A 153 -9.70 13.87 -5.26
N ASN A 154 -10.40 14.86 -4.69
CA ASN A 154 -11.85 15.08 -4.64
C ASN A 154 -12.72 13.99 -5.29
N TRP A 155 -13.59 13.37 -4.48
CA TRP A 155 -15.06 13.34 -4.62
C TRP A 155 -15.64 12.14 -3.83
N LEU A 156 -16.59 12.46 -2.95
CA LEU A 156 -17.69 11.64 -2.44
C LEU A 156 -17.37 10.48 -1.47
N TRP A 157 -17.61 10.73 -0.17
CA TRP A 157 -18.67 10.07 0.63
C TRP A 157 -18.80 10.78 1.99
N ASP A 158 -19.23 12.04 2.01
CA ASP A 158 -19.81 12.63 3.23
C ASP A 158 -20.78 13.78 2.94
N ARG A 159 -22.08 13.45 2.92
CA ARG A 159 -23.13 14.15 3.67
C ARG A 159 -24.45 13.45 3.40
N HIS A 160 -24.77 12.46 4.22
CA HIS A 160 -26.15 12.10 4.53
C HIS A 160 -26.20 11.66 6.01
N THR A 161 -25.89 12.60 6.91
CA THR A 161 -26.39 12.58 8.27
C THR A 161 -27.12 13.88 8.54
N ARG A 162 -28.42 13.71 8.81
CA ARG A 162 -29.39 14.72 9.24
C ARG A 162 -28.87 15.50 10.45
N THR A 163 -28.90 16.83 10.36
CA THR A 163 -29.24 17.70 11.49
C THR A 163 -30.08 18.87 11.00
N ASN A 164 -31.37 18.63 10.82
CA ASN A 164 -32.35 19.70 10.83
C ASN A 164 -32.68 19.99 12.31
N ARG A 165 -31.96 20.93 12.91
CA ARG A 165 -32.34 21.62 14.15
C ARG A 165 -32.33 23.11 13.87
N ASN A 166 -33.53 23.65 13.73
CA ASN A 166 -33.98 25.01 13.98
C ASN A 166 -32.90 26.10 14.10
N ARG A 167 -32.87 27.03 13.13
CA ARG A 167 -32.76 28.47 13.39
C ARG A 167 -33.50 29.28 12.32
N LYS A 168 -34.54 29.98 12.81
CA LYS A 168 -35.41 31.01 12.22
C LYS A 168 -36.46 30.55 11.22
#